data_AF-A0A964AYK4-F1
#
_entry.id   AF-A0A964AYK4-F1
#
_cell.length_a   1.000
_cell.length_b   1.000
_cell.length_c   1.000
_cell.angle_alpha   90.00
_cell.angle_beta   90.00
_cell.angle_gamma   90.00
#
_symmetry.space_group_name_H-M   'P 1'
#
loop_
_entity.id
_entity.type
_entity.pdbx_description
1 polymer ?
#
loop_
_entity_poly.entity_id
_entity_poly.type
_entity_poly.pdbx_seq_one_letter_code
_entity_poly.pdbx_strand_id
1 'polypeptide(L)'
;MLAKHLKNKAFTAAMVFLVITILLPVALPQKAHAVTANDWKAGRIIDDAVFYNKNSMTAQQIQQFLDAKVPTCDRWRASSNPSYQPPWTCLKEYKENINTKENNAGRPTYNVPGGKSAAQIIWDVAQEYGINPQVLIVMLQKEQGLVTDNWPWNVQYQKAMGYACPDTAPCDAQYYGFYNQVSSAAWQLKRYIAYPNSYNFKAGVSRYIQYSPNAACGGSQVFIENPATAALYNYTPYQPNAGALSNMYGSADCGAYGNRNFWRYFNDWFGGTLAGDNYRVKQIVKSSIANTQQLFTSTKTQIDMFSWPGSNGVQKKTILYSPDGEIKDFTKINERDGVTQTIYFATTNAVYKMQGVNSNFGQPIKVLSKENIKKIIYETIIENNETVFKLYVLANDGPYEYWWKDSTAISGGFRLWNITNAVDMVKAKDTLGLDEVYVATPYEVYRMKWPVNGSIERIKVLPMNKIVDIEKQNLTDGTELLYTATDNAVYETWWRQNSKFSNAAQLATTPSGRKNVAIEKNITNGVHQLYIADGSYVRELWWGNGKEVTEGRLIHISQNGITDIEKSSDGKYQNVYTSYDKFVFETWWGNGRLNNGPAIVDLSKF
;
A
#
# COMPACT_ATOMS: atom_id res chain seq x y z
N MET A 1 40.82 -64.92 15.96
CA MET A 1 40.82 -63.79 15.01
C MET A 1 39.50 -63.05 15.14
N LEU A 2 39.40 -62.16 16.13
CA LEU A 2 38.24 -61.30 16.39
C LEU A 2 38.59 -60.39 17.59
N ALA A 3 38.39 -59.09 17.39
CA ALA A 3 38.14 -58.02 18.37
C ALA A 3 38.93 -57.94 19.70
N LYS A 4 39.65 -56.81 19.86
CA LYS A 4 40.07 -56.05 21.08
C LYS A 4 41.47 -55.50 20.79
N HIS A 5 41.88 -54.28 21.10
CA HIS A 5 41.44 -53.21 21.98
C HIS A 5 42.21 -51.97 21.54
N LEU A 6 41.66 -50.77 21.72
CA LEU A 6 42.42 -49.63 22.24
C LEU A 6 41.41 -48.62 22.82
N LYS A 7 41.19 -48.73 24.14
CA LYS A 7 40.67 -47.65 24.96
C LYS A 7 41.90 -46.96 25.56
N ASN A 8 42.05 -45.66 25.35
CA ASN A 8 42.81 -44.82 26.25
C ASN A 8 42.01 -43.56 26.59
N LYS A 9 42.05 -43.25 27.89
CA LYS A 9 41.28 -42.26 28.63
C LYS A 9 41.77 -40.84 28.32
N ALA A 10 40.85 -39.88 28.20
CA ALA A 10 41.04 -38.53 28.75
C ALA A 10 39.68 -37.81 28.78
N PHE A 11 39.26 -37.48 29.99
CA PHE A 11 38.07 -36.72 30.34
C PHE A 11 38.56 -35.30 30.69
N THR A 12 38.23 -34.27 29.91
CA THR A 12 38.10 -32.89 30.42
C THR A 12 37.48 -31.93 29.38
N ALA A 13 36.31 -31.41 29.75
CA ALA A 13 35.73 -30.09 29.46
C ALA A 13 35.65 -29.60 27.99
N ALA A 14 34.50 -29.81 27.35
CA ALA A 14 34.01 -28.94 26.29
C ALA A 14 32.77 -28.19 26.80
N MET A 15 32.94 -26.88 27.03
CA MET A 15 31.88 -25.92 27.32
C MET A 15 30.92 -25.88 26.12
N VAL A 16 29.67 -26.31 26.33
CA VAL A 16 28.60 -26.15 25.32
C VAL A 16 28.14 -24.70 25.38
N PHE A 17 28.59 -23.87 24.43
CA PHE A 17 27.98 -22.57 24.16
C PHE A 17 26.65 -22.81 23.44
N LEU A 18 25.55 -22.72 24.19
CA LEU A 18 24.20 -22.67 23.64
C LEU A 18 23.99 -21.28 23.01
N VAL A 19 24.27 -21.13 21.72
CA VAL A 19 23.92 -19.91 20.98
C VAL A 19 22.43 -19.95 20.69
N ILE A 20 21.63 -19.31 21.54
CA ILE A 20 20.23 -19.01 21.25
C ILE A 20 20.22 -17.82 20.27
N THR A 21 20.12 -18.11 18.97
CA THR A 21 19.82 -17.09 17.95
C THR A 21 18.34 -16.73 18.04
N ILE A 22 18.04 -15.68 18.81
CA ILE A 22 16.74 -15.01 18.80
C ILE A 22 16.63 -14.27 17.45
N LEU A 23 15.99 -14.88 16.46
CA LEU A 23 15.57 -14.21 15.23
C LEU A 23 14.39 -13.27 15.56
N LEU A 24 14.70 -12.00 15.80
CA LEU A 24 13.71 -10.92 15.85
C LEU A 24 13.14 -10.70 14.43
N PRO A 25 11.81 -10.58 14.26
CA PRO A 25 11.21 -10.30 12.96
C PRO A 25 11.62 -8.90 12.50
N VAL A 26 12.40 -8.85 11.42
CA VAL A 26 12.84 -7.64 10.76
C VAL A 26 11.66 -7.06 9.98
N ALA A 27 10.90 -6.12 10.57
CA ALA A 27 9.90 -5.37 9.80
C ALA A 27 10.62 -4.31 8.95
N LEU A 28 10.67 -4.53 7.64
CA LEU A 28 11.17 -3.56 6.68
C LEU A 28 10.11 -2.46 6.46
N PRO A 29 10.53 -1.22 6.20
CA PRO A 29 9.65 -0.07 6.01
C PRO A 29 8.87 -0.15 4.70
N GLN A 30 7.57 0.17 4.81
CA GLN A 30 6.57 -0.11 3.80
C GLN A 30 6.20 1.13 2.99
N LYS A 31 6.84 1.36 1.83
CA LYS A 31 6.38 2.38 0.88
C LYS A 31 4.88 2.22 0.55
N ALA A 32 4.05 3.25 0.66
CA ALA A 32 2.61 3.23 0.39
C ALA A 32 2.15 3.68 -0.98
N HIS A 33 0.83 3.58 -1.21
CA HIS A 33 0.12 4.21 -2.30
C HIS A 33 0.25 5.73 -2.25
N ALA A 34 0.29 6.32 -3.45
CA ALA A 34 0.02 7.72 -3.66
C ALA A 34 -1.36 8.06 -3.09
N VAL A 35 -1.33 8.79 -1.99
CA VAL A 35 -2.50 9.43 -1.42
C VAL A 35 -3.17 10.38 -2.42
N THR A 36 -4.49 10.50 -2.37
CA THR A 36 -5.23 11.44 -3.22
C THR A 36 -5.65 12.67 -2.44
N ALA A 37 -6.03 13.74 -3.13
CA ALA A 37 -6.55 14.96 -2.52
C ALA A 37 -7.69 14.69 -1.51
N ASN A 38 -8.51 13.66 -1.74
CA ASN A 38 -9.66 13.31 -0.90
C ASN A 38 -9.26 12.65 0.43
N ASP A 39 -8.05 12.13 0.55
CA ASP A 39 -7.56 11.49 1.77
C ASP A 39 -7.00 12.52 2.77
N TRP A 40 -6.75 13.76 2.30
CA TRP A 40 -6.22 14.85 3.13
C TRP A 40 -7.29 15.39 4.09
N LYS A 41 -6.96 15.39 5.38
CA LYS A 41 -7.79 15.99 6.44
C LYS A 41 -6.98 17.08 7.14
N ALA A 42 -7.24 18.34 6.79
CA ALA A 42 -6.51 19.47 7.36
C ALA A 42 -6.56 19.51 8.90
N GLY A 43 -7.69 19.09 9.49
CA GLY A 43 -7.89 19.03 10.95
C GLY A 43 -7.28 17.80 11.64
N ARG A 44 -6.84 16.80 10.88
CA ARG A 44 -6.39 15.50 11.39
C ARG A 44 -5.33 14.91 10.45
N ILE A 45 -4.15 15.54 10.45
CA ILE A 45 -3.04 15.15 9.57
C ILE A 45 -2.51 13.77 9.96
N ILE A 46 -2.40 13.50 11.26
CA ILE A 46 -1.91 12.25 11.84
C ILE A 46 -2.50 12.06 13.23
N ASP A 47 -2.79 10.82 13.61
CA ASP A 47 -3.31 10.47 14.93
C ASP A 47 -2.21 10.44 15.98
N ASP A 48 -2.53 10.84 17.21
CA ASP A 48 -1.60 10.80 18.35
C ASP A 48 -1.01 9.39 18.55
N ALA A 49 -1.85 8.35 18.42
CA ALA A 49 -1.42 6.96 18.56
C ALA A 49 -0.37 6.55 17.51
N VAL A 50 -0.37 7.19 16.32
CA VAL A 50 0.66 6.97 15.30
C VAL A 50 1.85 7.87 15.58
N PHE A 51 1.64 9.16 15.89
CA PHE A 51 2.69 10.16 16.07
C PHE A 51 3.60 9.89 17.27
N TYR A 52 3.05 9.38 18.37
CA TYR A 52 3.80 9.11 19.61
C TYR A 52 4.16 7.63 19.81
N ASN A 53 3.99 6.78 18.78
CA ASN A 53 4.42 5.39 18.83
C ASN A 53 5.94 5.28 18.66
N LYS A 54 6.69 5.51 19.74
CA LYS A 54 8.16 5.39 19.76
C LYS A 54 8.68 3.99 19.40
N ASN A 55 7.83 2.96 19.44
CA ASN A 55 8.20 1.57 19.19
C ASN A 55 7.97 1.16 17.72
N SER A 56 7.60 2.08 16.83
CA SER A 56 7.29 1.78 15.42
C SER A 56 8.48 1.29 14.60
N MET A 57 9.72 1.62 15.00
CA MET A 57 10.95 1.13 14.38
C MET A 57 12.07 0.96 15.41
N THR A 58 12.89 -0.07 15.24
CA THR A 58 14.19 -0.23 15.91
C THR A 58 15.29 0.50 15.14
N ALA A 59 16.43 0.77 15.78
CA ALA A 59 17.59 1.37 15.11
C ALA A 59 18.02 0.58 13.86
N GLN A 60 17.93 -0.75 13.89
CA GLN A 60 18.23 -1.60 12.73
C GLN A 60 17.23 -1.39 11.58
N GLN A 61 15.93 -1.30 11.88
CA GLN A 61 14.91 -1.05 10.87
C GLN A 61 15.05 0.33 10.24
N ILE A 62 15.47 1.33 11.04
CA ILE A 62 15.78 2.67 10.52
C ILE A 62 16.99 2.61 9.58
N GLN A 63 18.06 1.90 9.97
CA GLN A 63 19.23 1.74 9.11
C GLN A 63 18.84 1.09 7.77
N GLN A 64 18.08 0.00 7.81
CA GLN A 64 17.60 -0.68 6.60
C GLN A 64 16.71 0.22 5.73
N PHE A 65 15.89 1.08 6.34
CA PHE A 65 15.13 2.09 5.60
C PHE A 65 16.03 3.05 4.83
N LEU A 66 17.02 3.62 5.51
CA LEU A 66 17.95 4.58 4.91
C LEU A 66 18.77 3.92 3.80
N ASP A 67 19.20 2.67 4.01
CA ASP A 67 19.90 1.88 3.00
C ASP A 67 19.03 1.63 1.76
N ALA A 68 17.74 1.34 1.94
CA ALA A 68 16.80 1.13 0.86
C ALA A 68 16.42 2.42 0.11
N LYS A 69 16.43 3.59 0.78
CA LYS A 69 16.11 4.88 0.15
C LYS A 69 17.22 5.40 -0.74
N VAL A 70 18.48 5.11 -0.38
CA VAL A 70 19.65 5.48 -1.18
C VAL A 70 20.52 4.24 -1.38
N PRO A 71 20.22 3.37 -2.35
CA PRO A 71 21.02 2.16 -2.61
C PRO A 71 22.49 2.52 -2.92
N THR A 72 22.71 3.59 -3.68
CA THR A 72 24.04 4.06 -4.09
C THR A 72 24.24 5.52 -3.68
N CYS A 73 25.33 5.80 -2.96
CA CYS A 73 25.76 7.16 -2.65
C CYS A 73 26.64 7.70 -3.79
N ASP A 74 26.23 8.81 -4.42
CA ASP A 74 27.01 9.50 -5.46
C ASP A 74 28.07 10.38 -4.82
N ARG A 75 29.11 9.73 -4.27
CA ARG A 75 30.15 10.37 -3.44
C ARG A 75 30.97 11.42 -4.19
N TRP A 76 31.06 11.33 -5.51
CA TRP A 76 31.99 12.11 -6.31
C TRP A 76 31.31 13.10 -7.24
N ARG A 77 30.00 13.33 -7.05
CA ARG A 77 29.27 14.30 -7.84
C ARG A 77 29.93 15.67 -7.80
N ALA A 78 30.29 16.19 -8.96
CA ALA A 78 30.87 17.53 -9.07
C ALA A 78 29.86 18.59 -8.60
N SER A 79 30.36 19.60 -7.90
CA SER A 79 29.58 20.75 -7.45
C SER A 79 30.17 22.02 -8.05
N SER A 80 29.30 22.83 -8.66
CA SER A 80 29.66 24.16 -9.16
C SER A 80 29.82 25.20 -8.04
N ASN A 81 29.42 24.87 -6.80
CA ASN A 81 29.61 25.75 -5.65
C ASN A 81 30.99 25.46 -5.00
N PRO A 82 31.93 26.43 -5.02
CA PRO A 82 33.27 26.21 -4.46
C PRO A 82 33.27 25.96 -2.95
N SER A 83 32.21 26.34 -2.24
CA SER A 83 32.08 26.14 -0.78
C SER A 83 31.68 24.71 -0.40
N TYR A 84 31.19 23.93 -1.37
CA TYR A 84 30.74 22.55 -1.15
C TYR A 84 31.34 21.68 -2.24
N GLN A 85 32.30 20.83 -1.88
CA GLN A 85 33.02 19.97 -2.82
C GLN A 85 32.98 18.51 -2.34
N PRO A 86 33.00 17.53 -3.25
CA PRO A 86 33.10 16.11 -2.90
C PRO A 86 34.41 15.83 -2.12
N PRO A 87 34.47 14.72 -1.34
CA PRO A 87 33.52 13.60 -1.33
C PRO A 87 32.28 13.82 -0.46
N TRP A 88 31.14 13.28 -0.85
CA TRP A 88 29.88 13.35 -0.09
C TRP A 88 29.68 12.13 0.82
N THR A 89 29.02 12.35 1.95
CA THR A 89 28.60 11.28 2.87
C THR A 89 27.07 11.26 2.91
N CYS A 90 26.44 10.18 2.46
CA CYS A 90 24.99 10.02 2.50
C CYS A 90 24.48 9.73 3.93
N LEU A 91 23.22 10.07 4.21
CA LEU A 91 22.63 9.93 5.55
C LEU A 91 22.77 8.51 6.12
N LYS A 92 22.61 7.48 5.28
CA LYS A 92 22.75 6.07 5.67
C LYS A 92 24.14 5.71 6.20
N GLU A 93 25.18 6.44 5.79
CA GLU A 93 26.58 6.25 6.17
C GLU A 93 27.07 7.29 7.18
N TYR A 94 26.23 8.27 7.52
CA TYR A 94 26.58 9.35 8.43
C TYR A 94 26.77 8.85 9.86
N LYS A 95 27.81 9.38 10.52
CA LYS A 95 28.13 9.16 11.92
C LYS A 95 28.46 10.48 12.61
N GLU A 96 28.02 10.64 13.85
CA GLU A 96 28.34 11.77 14.72
C GLU A 96 28.61 11.29 16.15
N ASN A 97 29.66 11.81 16.77
CA ASN A 97 29.86 11.72 18.21
C ASN A 97 29.10 12.86 18.90
N ILE A 98 28.05 12.50 19.64
CA ILE A 98 27.14 13.48 20.25
C ILE A 98 27.81 14.38 21.31
N ASN A 99 28.92 13.93 21.89
CA ASN A 99 29.66 14.65 22.94
C ASN A 99 30.67 15.62 22.33
N THR A 100 31.45 15.18 21.34
CA THR A 100 32.50 15.99 20.71
C THR A 100 32.02 16.78 19.48
N LYS A 101 30.81 16.48 18.98
CA LYS A 101 30.20 17.00 17.73
C LYS A 101 30.95 16.62 16.45
N GLU A 102 31.96 15.79 16.60
CA GLU A 102 32.74 15.28 15.48
C GLU A 102 31.89 14.34 14.61
N ASN A 103 32.04 14.47 13.29
CA ASN A 103 31.26 13.70 12.33
C ASN A 103 32.01 13.43 11.02
N ASN A 104 31.45 12.57 10.19
CA ASN A 104 32.00 12.21 8.87
C ASN A 104 31.29 12.89 7.68
N ALA A 105 30.51 13.98 7.88
CA ALA A 105 29.98 14.74 6.74
C ALA A 105 31.14 15.21 5.85
N GLY A 106 31.01 15.00 4.54
CA GLY A 106 32.04 15.36 3.57
C GLY A 106 33.33 14.51 3.64
N ARG A 107 33.34 13.47 4.47
CA ARG A 107 34.51 12.62 4.75
C ARG A 107 34.08 11.16 4.90
N PRO A 108 33.57 10.50 3.85
CA PRO A 108 32.86 9.22 3.97
C PRO A 108 33.71 8.07 4.53
N THR A 109 35.03 8.12 4.39
CA THR A 109 35.96 7.13 4.94
C THR A 109 36.43 7.44 6.37
N TYR A 110 36.07 8.60 6.90
CA TYR A 110 36.48 9.02 8.23
C TYR A 110 35.75 8.21 9.31
N ASN A 111 36.52 7.50 10.13
CA ASN A 111 36.00 6.79 11.29
C ASN A 111 35.86 7.76 12.46
N VAL A 112 34.62 8.08 12.84
CA VAL A 112 34.31 8.98 13.96
C VAL A 112 34.45 8.22 15.28
N PRO A 113 35.46 8.52 16.13
CA PRO A 113 35.64 7.84 17.40
C PRO A 113 34.42 8.02 18.31
N GLY A 114 33.84 6.92 18.80
CA GLY A 114 32.62 6.95 19.60
C GLY A 114 31.36 7.45 18.87
N GLY A 115 31.41 7.56 17.54
CA GLY A 115 30.31 8.06 16.72
C GLY A 115 29.14 7.08 16.64
N LYS A 116 27.92 7.61 16.75
CA LYS A 116 26.66 6.89 16.48
C LYS A 116 26.24 7.10 15.03
N SER A 117 25.64 6.10 14.41
CA SER A 117 25.04 6.27 13.08
C SER A 117 23.83 7.20 13.13
N ALA A 118 23.46 7.80 11.99
CA ALA A 118 22.22 8.56 11.88
C ALA A 118 20.99 7.74 12.34
N ALA A 119 20.93 6.46 11.97
CA ALA A 119 19.85 5.56 12.38
C ALA A 119 19.77 5.39 13.91
N GLN A 120 20.92 5.24 14.58
CA GLN A 120 20.97 5.13 16.03
C GLN A 120 20.56 6.46 16.70
N ILE A 121 21.02 7.59 16.17
CA ILE A 121 20.65 8.93 16.68
C ILE A 121 19.14 9.15 16.58
N ILE A 122 18.52 8.85 15.44
CA ILE A 122 17.07 8.97 15.25
C ILE A 122 16.32 8.09 16.26
N TRP A 123 16.77 6.84 16.45
CA TRP A 123 16.15 5.92 17.39
C TRP A 123 16.28 6.40 18.85
N ASP A 124 17.48 6.80 19.28
CA ASP A 124 17.75 7.28 20.63
C ASP A 124 16.84 8.48 20.96
N VAL A 125 16.77 9.47 20.05
CA VAL A 125 15.92 10.66 20.22
C VAL A 125 14.43 10.28 20.22
N ALA A 126 14.00 9.36 19.35
CA ALA A 126 12.63 8.85 19.36
C ALA A 126 12.26 8.23 20.72
N GLN A 127 13.17 7.45 21.32
CA GLN A 127 12.96 6.85 22.64
C GLN A 127 12.90 7.89 23.75
N GLU A 128 13.81 8.86 23.73
CA GLU A 128 13.93 9.93 24.73
C GLU A 128 12.66 10.78 24.79
N TYR A 129 12.14 11.22 23.63
CA TYR A 129 10.99 12.11 23.56
C TYR A 129 9.65 11.40 23.40
N GLY A 130 9.64 10.08 23.22
CA GLY A 130 8.41 9.32 22.98
C GLY A 130 7.72 9.75 21.69
N ILE A 131 8.48 9.87 20.61
CA ILE A 131 8.01 10.23 19.26
C ILE A 131 8.26 9.04 18.34
N ASN A 132 7.34 8.80 17.41
CA ASN A 132 7.50 7.78 16.39
C ASN A 132 8.74 8.09 15.52
N PRO A 133 9.75 7.19 15.42
CA PRO A 133 10.94 7.42 14.59
C PRO A 133 10.61 7.69 13.10
N GLN A 134 9.51 7.15 12.58
CA GLN A 134 9.00 7.45 11.23
C GLN A 134 8.64 8.93 11.05
N VAL A 135 8.11 9.58 12.08
CA VAL A 135 7.83 11.03 12.08
C VAL A 135 9.12 11.82 11.94
N LEU A 136 10.15 11.48 12.71
CA LEU A 136 11.46 12.16 12.64
C LEU A 136 12.10 12.00 11.27
N ILE A 137 12.02 10.79 10.69
CA ILE A 137 12.52 10.51 9.35
C ILE A 137 11.79 11.35 8.28
N VAL A 138 10.46 11.45 8.36
CA VAL A 138 9.68 12.28 7.43
C VAL A 138 10.02 13.76 7.59
N MET A 139 10.26 14.23 8.82
CA MET A 139 10.69 15.60 9.06
C MET A 139 12.04 15.88 8.40
N LEU A 140 13.04 15.00 8.53
CA LEU A 140 14.33 15.15 7.84
C LEU A 140 14.17 15.31 6.32
N GLN A 141 13.26 14.54 5.72
CA GLN A 141 12.98 14.64 4.30
C GLN A 141 12.30 15.97 3.94
N LYS A 142 11.27 16.34 4.69
CA LYS A 142 10.49 17.54 4.42
C LYS A 142 11.36 18.79 4.56
N GLU A 143 12.24 18.84 5.55
CA GLU A 143 13.01 20.03 5.90
C GLU A 143 14.29 20.18 5.07
N GLN A 144 15.00 19.09 4.74
CA GLN A 144 16.28 19.16 4.02
C GLN A 144 16.43 18.17 2.85
N GLY A 145 15.40 17.39 2.52
CA GLY A 145 15.48 16.35 1.48
C GLY A 145 16.45 15.21 1.80
N LEU A 146 16.95 15.16 3.04
CA LEU A 146 18.18 14.45 3.41
C LEU A 146 18.07 12.92 3.33
N VAL A 147 16.85 12.38 3.43
CA VAL A 147 16.61 10.92 3.43
C VAL A 147 16.80 10.33 2.03
N THR A 148 16.45 11.06 0.98
CA THR A 148 16.58 10.61 -0.41
C THR A 148 17.80 11.19 -1.14
N ASP A 149 18.52 12.11 -0.51
CA ASP A 149 19.68 12.77 -1.10
C ASP A 149 20.88 11.80 -1.18
N ASN A 150 21.37 11.56 -2.40
CA ASN A 150 22.52 10.69 -2.64
C ASN A 150 23.86 11.45 -2.75
N TRP A 151 23.88 12.77 -2.53
CA TRP A 151 25.10 13.60 -2.49
C TRP A 151 24.92 14.83 -1.57
N PRO A 152 24.48 14.65 -0.30
CA PRO A 152 24.08 15.77 0.55
C PRO A 152 25.27 16.66 0.93
N TRP A 153 25.01 17.97 0.97
CA TRP A 153 25.96 18.96 1.45
C TRP A 153 26.11 18.89 2.97
N ASN A 154 27.31 19.23 3.46
CA ASN A 154 27.62 19.24 4.89
C ASN A 154 26.66 20.12 5.70
N VAL A 155 26.18 21.22 5.11
CA VAL A 155 25.25 22.16 5.77
C VAL A 155 23.86 21.55 6.02
N GLN A 156 23.42 20.57 5.22
CA GLN A 156 22.14 19.89 5.47
C GLN A 156 22.17 19.14 6.80
N TYR A 157 23.31 18.57 7.21
CA TYR A 157 23.45 17.93 8.52
C TYR A 157 23.43 18.94 9.67
N GLN A 158 23.97 20.15 9.47
CA GLN A 158 23.97 21.20 10.48
C GLN A 158 22.55 21.74 10.75
N LYS A 159 21.66 21.68 9.76
CA LYS A 159 20.32 22.27 9.77
C LYS A 159 19.24 21.25 9.43
N ALA A 160 19.47 19.98 9.79
CA ALA A 160 18.73 18.80 9.31
C ALA A 160 17.21 18.88 9.48
N MET A 161 16.73 19.60 10.49
CA MET A 161 15.32 19.73 10.82
C MET A 161 14.80 21.17 10.67
N GLY A 162 15.65 22.13 10.24
CA GLY A 162 15.30 23.55 10.21
C GLY A 162 15.02 24.15 11.60
N TYR A 163 15.42 23.48 12.68
CA TYR A 163 15.17 23.99 14.03
C TYR A 163 16.05 25.21 14.31
N ALA A 164 15.42 26.28 14.83
CA ALA A 164 16.04 27.59 15.05
C ALA A 164 16.67 28.22 13.79
N CYS A 165 16.05 27.97 12.63
CA CYS A 165 16.39 28.57 11.35
C CYS A 165 15.26 29.49 10.85
N PRO A 166 15.14 30.73 11.35
CA PRO A 166 14.12 31.66 10.87
C PRO A 166 14.38 32.09 9.41
N ASP A 167 13.33 32.28 8.63
CA ASP A 167 13.46 32.69 7.22
C ASP A 167 14.13 34.07 7.03
N THR A 168 14.10 34.93 8.06
CA THR A 168 14.58 36.31 8.01
C THR A 168 15.91 36.54 8.74
N ALA A 169 16.53 35.50 9.29
CA ALA A 169 17.81 35.62 10.00
C ALA A 169 18.66 34.34 9.88
N PRO A 170 19.98 34.40 10.14
CA PRO A 170 20.79 33.20 10.20
C PRO A 170 20.25 32.21 11.24
N CYS A 171 20.42 30.91 10.96
CA CYS A 171 20.14 29.89 11.96
C CYS A 171 21.02 30.08 13.19
N ASP A 172 20.46 29.77 14.35
CA ASP A 172 21.19 29.83 15.60
C ASP A 172 22.22 28.69 15.69
N ALA A 173 23.49 29.08 15.76
CA ALA A 173 24.63 28.17 15.73
C ALA A 173 24.67 27.20 16.92
N GLN A 174 24.01 27.52 18.04
CA GLN A 174 23.95 26.62 19.19
C GLN A 174 23.26 25.28 18.87
N TYR A 175 22.39 25.28 17.86
CA TYR A 175 21.62 24.10 17.45
C TYR A 175 22.22 23.37 16.25
N TYR A 176 23.42 23.76 15.78
CA TYR A 176 24.08 23.05 14.69
C TYR A 176 24.51 21.63 15.09
N GLY A 177 24.45 20.73 14.11
CA GLY A 177 24.79 19.31 14.26
C GLY A 177 23.57 18.42 14.08
N PHE A 178 23.74 17.22 13.50
CA PHE A 178 22.62 16.36 13.16
C PHE A 178 21.89 15.90 14.42
N TYR A 179 22.62 15.46 15.45
CA TYR A 179 22.03 15.13 16.75
C TYR A 179 21.26 16.30 17.36
N ASN A 180 21.86 17.50 17.39
CA ASN A 180 21.25 18.68 17.98
C ASN A 180 19.95 19.05 17.25
N GLN A 181 19.93 19.00 15.92
CA GLN A 181 18.75 19.29 15.11
C GLN A 181 17.63 18.26 15.35
N VAL A 182 17.96 16.96 15.32
CA VAL A 182 16.97 15.88 15.54
C VAL A 182 16.40 15.95 16.96
N SER A 183 17.25 16.11 17.97
CA SER A 183 16.87 16.21 19.38
C SER A 183 16.03 17.46 19.67
N SER A 184 16.45 18.63 19.19
CA SER A 184 15.74 19.89 19.45
C SER A 184 14.38 19.93 18.75
N ALA A 185 14.28 19.41 17.53
CA ALA A 185 13.00 19.29 16.84
C ALA A 185 12.05 18.34 17.59
N ALA A 186 12.54 17.18 18.05
CA ALA A 186 11.75 16.23 18.84
C ALA A 186 11.27 16.84 20.17
N TRP A 187 12.17 17.51 20.90
CA TRP A 187 11.84 18.27 22.11
C TRP A 187 10.76 19.32 21.85
N GLN A 188 10.89 20.10 20.77
CA GLN A 188 9.95 21.15 20.43
C GLN A 188 8.57 20.59 20.09
N LEU A 189 8.51 19.47 19.34
CA LEU A 189 7.26 18.76 19.07
C LEU A 189 6.57 18.32 20.36
N LYS A 190 7.32 17.84 21.37
CA LYS A 190 6.77 17.53 22.71
C LYS A 190 6.32 18.76 23.47
N ARG A 191 7.07 19.86 23.37
CA ARG A 191 6.77 21.11 24.04
C ARG A 191 5.43 21.70 23.57
N TYR A 192 5.11 21.60 22.28
CA TYR A 192 3.82 22.06 21.74
C TYR A 192 2.61 21.42 22.44
N ILE A 193 2.73 20.16 22.86
CA ILE A 193 1.63 19.41 23.51
C ILE A 193 1.66 19.60 25.02
N ALA A 194 2.85 19.73 25.62
CA ALA A 194 2.98 19.97 27.05
C ALA A 194 2.49 21.37 27.46
N TYR A 195 2.66 22.37 26.57
CA TYR A 195 2.29 23.76 26.83
C TYR A 195 1.42 24.34 25.70
N PRO A 196 0.26 23.77 25.39
CA PRO A 196 -0.52 24.12 24.20
C PRO A 196 -1.05 25.56 24.24
N ASN A 197 -1.19 26.14 25.43
CA ASN A 197 -1.60 27.54 25.61
C ASN A 197 -0.48 28.55 25.32
N SER A 198 0.77 28.11 25.14
CA SER A 198 1.89 28.96 24.75
C SER A 198 2.03 29.10 23.22
N TYR A 199 1.14 28.49 22.43
CA TYR A 199 1.27 28.41 20.98
C TYR A 199 -0.05 28.69 20.25
N ASN A 200 0.05 29.01 18.96
CA ASN A 200 -1.07 29.48 18.13
C ASN A 200 -2.07 28.36 17.80
N PHE A 201 -1.57 27.15 17.53
CA PHE A 201 -2.37 25.99 17.16
C PHE A 201 -2.49 25.03 18.35
N LYS A 202 -3.71 24.65 18.70
CA LYS A 202 -4.01 23.67 19.76
C LYS A 202 -5.19 22.78 19.36
N ALA A 203 -5.27 21.60 19.95
CA ALA A 203 -6.38 20.67 19.69
C ALA A 203 -7.70 21.21 20.25
N GLY A 204 -8.82 20.78 19.65
CA GLY A 204 -10.18 21.11 20.06
C GLY A 204 -10.65 22.52 19.71
N VAL A 205 -9.91 23.27 18.89
CA VAL A 205 -10.29 24.62 18.46
C VAL A 205 -10.17 24.80 16.96
N SER A 206 -11.04 25.66 16.39
CA SER A 206 -10.88 26.13 15.03
C SER A 206 -9.86 27.27 14.95
N ARG A 207 -9.01 27.21 13.91
CA ARG A 207 -8.02 28.24 13.60
C ARG A 207 -8.06 28.54 12.11
N TYR A 208 -7.89 29.82 11.77
CA TYR A 208 -7.64 30.20 10.39
C TYR A 208 -6.20 29.81 10.04
N ILE A 209 -6.03 28.94 9.04
CA ILE A 209 -4.72 28.47 8.59
C ILE A 209 -4.53 28.90 7.14
N GLN A 210 -3.45 29.64 6.87
CA GLN A 210 -3.17 30.19 5.56
C GLN A 210 -2.70 29.11 4.58
N TYR A 211 -2.96 29.33 3.29
CA TYR A 211 -2.47 28.48 2.21
C TYR A 211 -1.03 28.78 1.81
N SER A 212 -0.48 29.91 2.23
CA SER A 212 0.84 30.42 1.87
C SER A 212 1.28 31.47 2.88
N PRO A 213 2.60 31.73 3.03
CA PRO A 213 3.10 32.92 3.74
C PRO A 213 2.55 34.23 3.17
N ASN A 214 2.22 34.26 1.87
CA ASN A 214 1.53 35.40 1.28
C ASN A 214 0.05 35.39 1.68
N ALA A 215 -0.35 36.33 2.55
CA ALA A 215 -1.73 36.44 3.04
C ALA A 215 -2.78 36.63 1.93
N ALA A 216 -2.40 37.18 0.76
CA ALA A 216 -3.30 37.35 -0.38
C ALA A 216 -3.76 36.01 -0.99
N CYS A 217 -3.03 34.92 -0.72
CA CYS A 217 -3.40 33.57 -1.14
C CYS A 217 -4.57 32.98 -0.34
N GLY A 218 -5.01 33.64 0.73
CA GLY A 218 -6.12 33.19 1.56
C GLY A 218 -5.79 32.00 2.46
N GLY A 219 -6.83 31.33 2.92
CA GLY A 219 -6.79 30.26 3.90
C GLY A 219 -8.21 29.81 4.26
N SER A 220 -8.32 28.88 5.20
CA SER A 220 -9.62 28.44 5.70
C SER A 220 -9.60 28.19 7.20
N GLN A 221 -10.78 28.15 7.82
CA GLN A 221 -10.94 27.68 9.19
C GLN A 221 -10.79 26.17 9.23
N VAL A 222 -9.87 25.70 10.06
CA VAL A 222 -9.60 24.28 10.29
C VAL A 222 -9.85 23.98 11.75
N PHE A 223 -10.77 23.05 12.03
CA PHE A 223 -10.93 22.48 13.37
C PHE A 223 -9.81 21.47 13.61
N ILE A 224 -8.93 21.75 14.57
CA ILE A 224 -7.77 20.89 14.85
C ILE A 224 -8.21 19.80 15.83
N GLU A 225 -8.26 18.56 15.36
CA GLU A 225 -8.87 17.45 16.09
C GLU A 225 -7.97 16.88 17.19
N ASN A 226 -6.65 16.91 17.02
CA ASN A 226 -5.71 16.28 17.95
C ASN A 226 -4.38 17.06 18.17
N PRO A 227 -3.69 16.81 19.30
CA PRO A 227 -2.40 17.41 19.62
C PRO A 227 -1.29 17.18 18.60
N ALA A 228 -1.19 15.99 17.99
CA ALA A 228 -0.17 15.72 16.97
C ALA A 228 -0.32 16.65 15.74
N THR A 229 -1.54 16.83 15.27
CA THR A 229 -1.86 17.77 14.18
C THR A 229 -1.56 19.21 14.59
N ALA A 230 -1.89 19.60 15.83
CA ALA A 230 -1.53 20.91 16.37
C ALA A 230 -0.01 21.14 16.38
N ALA A 231 0.78 20.13 16.78
CA ALA A 231 2.23 20.19 16.81
C ALA A 231 2.82 20.40 15.40
N LEU A 232 2.27 19.72 14.39
CA LEU A 232 2.69 19.92 12.99
C LEU A 232 2.40 21.33 12.48
N TYR A 233 1.23 21.90 12.79
CA TYR A 233 0.95 23.30 12.43
C TYR A 233 1.81 24.30 13.19
N ASN A 234 2.12 24.06 14.46
CA ASN A 234 3.06 24.93 15.18
C ASN A 234 4.47 24.85 14.60
N TYR A 235 4.89 23.68 14.09
CA TYR A 235 6.17 23.54 13.40
C TYR A 235 6.16 24.16 11.99
N THR A 236 5.04 24.05 11.27
CA THR A 236 4.89 24.58 9.91
C THR A 236 3.49 25.15 9.72
N PRO A 237 3.31 26.49 9.84
CA PRO A 237 2.01 27.11 10.05
C PRO A 237 1.18 27.32 8.78
N TYR A 238 1.16 26.34 7.88
CA TYR A 238 0.43 26.42 6.61
C TYR A 238 -0.25 25.10 6.24
N GLN A 239 -1.38 25.19 5.53
CA GLN A 239 -2.08 24.05 4.92
C GLN A 239 -2.03 24.13 3.39
N PRO A 240 -2.11 23.00 2.66
CA PRO A 240 -2.19 23.04 1.21
C PRO A 240 -3.51 23.63 0.71
N ASN A 241 -3.48 24.31 -0.43
CA ASN A 241 -4.69 24.68 -1.18
C ASN A 241 -5.14 23.55 -2.10
N ALA A 242 -6.29 23.73 -2.77
CA ALA A 242 -6.84 22.73 -3.70
C ALA A 242 -5.87 22.38 -4.83
N GLY A 243 -5.13 23.35 -5.38
CA GLY A 243 -4.14 23.11 -6.44
C GLY A 243 -2.96 22.24 -5.97
N ALA A 244 -2.44 22.51 -4.77
CA ALA A 244 -1.39 21.72 -4.15
C ALA A 244 -1.89 20.31 -3.79
N LEU A 245 -3.20 20.15 -3.52
CA LEU A 245 -3.82 18.85 -3.29
C LEU A 245 -4.04 18.06 -4.60
N SER A 246 -4.48 18.71 -5.68
CA SER A 246 -4.63 18.07 -6.99
C SER A 246 -3.29 17.67 -7.61
N ASN A 247 -2.22 18.40 -7.29
CA ASN A 247 -0.86 18.09 -7.71
C ASN A 247 0.00 17.58 -6.54
N MET A 248 -0.32 16.37 -6.05
CA MET A 248 0.32 15.79 -4.86
C MET A 248 1.85 15.80 -4.90
N TYR A 249 2.46 15.63 -6.07
CA TYR A 249 3.92 15.51 -6.22
C TYR A 249 4.59 16.76 -6.79
N GLY A 250 3.81 17.76 -7.20
CA GLY A 250 4.33 19.01 -7.74
C GLY A 250 3.98 20.24 -6.90
N SER A 251 4.13 21.39 -7.55
CA SER A 251 3.81 22.72 -7.02
C SER A 251 2.46 23.20 -7.56
N ALA A 252 1.92 24.22 -6.91
CA ALA A 252 0.76 24.98 -7.35
C ALA A 252 0.89 26.43 -6.88
N ASP A 253 0.29 27.35 -7.64
CA ASP A 253 0.24 28.76 -7.24
C ASP A 253 -0.46 28.90 -5.89
N CYS A 254 0.09 29.77 -5.04
CA CYS A 254 -0.43 30.02 -3.70
C CYS A 254 -0.54 28.75 -2.80
N GLY A 255 0.20 27.69 -3.10
CA GLY A 255 0.17 26.44 -2.35
C GLY A 255 1.33 26.29 -1.35
N ALA A 256 1.02 25.91 -0.12
CA ALA A 256 2.00 25.47 0.85
C ALA A 256 2.13 23.94 0.84
N TYR A 257 3.37 23.47 1.00
CA TYR A 257 3.69 22.06 0.81
C TYR A 257 4.12 21.35 2.08
N GLY A 258 4.47 22.05 3.16
CA GLY A 258 5.10 21.44 4.32
C GLY A 258 4.28 20.31 4.95
N ASN A 259 3.09 20.62 5.47
CA ASN A 259 2.23 19.61 6.10
C ASN A 259 1.67 18.60 5.09
N ARG A 260 1.42 19.02 3.84
CA ARG A 260 1.07 18.12 2.74
C ARG A 260 2.17 17.09 2.48
N ASN A 261 3.42 17.55 2.36
CA ASN A 261 4.59 16.72 2.09
C ASN A 261 4.86 15.80 3.28
N PHE A 262 4.73 16.28 4.53
CA PHE A 262 4.80 15.41 5.71
C PHE A 262 3.81 14.25 5.57
N TRP A 263 2.54 14.55 5.39
CA TRP A 263 1.49 13.55 5.30
C TRP A 263 1.70 12.60 4.11
N ARG A 264 2.02 13.14 2.94
CA ARG A 264 2.29 12.35 1.74
C ARG A 264 3.49 11.43 1.94
N TYR A 265 4.62 11.94 2.42
CA TYR A 265 5.81 11.12 2.68
C TYR A 265 5.55 10.06 3.75
N PHE A 266 4.83 10.41 4.83
CA PHE A 266 4.50 9.44 5.87
C PHE A 266 3.65 8.32 5.30
N ASN A 267 2.58 8.68 4.57
CA ASN A 267 1.79 7.71 3.82
C ASN A 267 2.70 6.90 2.93
N ASP A 268 3.28 7.51 1.89
CA ASP A 268 4.15 6.90 0.88
C ASP A 268 5.28 6.03 1.43
N TRP A 269 5.69 6.12 2.69
CA TRP A 269 6.83 5.39 3.25
C TRP A 269 6.49 4.42 4.38
N PHE A 270 5.41 4.65 5.12
CA PHE A 270 5.13 3.96 6.38
C PHE A 270 3.67 3.53 6.54
N GLY A 271 2.79 3.88 5.59
CA GLY A 271 1.36 3.57 5.68
C GLY A 271 0.54 4.69 6.28
N GLY A 272 -0.70 4.40 6.70
CA GLY A 272 -1.66 5.45 7.06
C GLY A 272 -1.24 6.31 8.26
N THR A 273 -1.57 7.60 8.21
CA THR A 273 -1.37 8.51 9.33
C THR A 273 -2.48 8.38 10.38
N LEU A 274 -3.52 7.60 10.11
CA LEU A 274 -4.63 7.37 11.04
C LEU A 274 -4.48 5.98 11.67
N ALA A 275 -4.76 5.87 12.98
CA ALA A 275 -4.57 4.61 13.70
C ALA A 275 -5.44 3.47 13.15
N GLY A 276 -6.59 3.79 12.53
CA GLY A 276 -7.46 2.81 11.87
C GLY A 276 -6.88 2.24 10.57
N ASP A 277 -5.97 2.93 9.88
CA ASP A 277 -5.49 2.52 8.56
C ASP A 277 -4.59 1.28 8.60
N ASN A 278 -3.96 0.97 9.73
CA ASN A 278 -3.14 -0.26 9.89
C ASN A 278 -3.99 -1.53 9.87
N TYR A 279 -5.21 -1.42 10.37
CA TYR A 279 -6.19 -2.51 10.39
C TYR A 279 -7.17 -2.40 9.23
N ARG A 280 -7.06 -1.36 8.39
CA ARG A 280 -7.99 -1.17 7.30
C ARG A 280 -7.80 -2.26 6.27
N VAL A 281 -8.85 -3.08 6.11
CA VAL A 281 -8.94 -4.10 5.08
C VAL A 281 -8.90 -3.40 3.73
N LYS A 282 -8.02 -3.87 2.85
CA LYS A 282 -7.87 -3.39 1.48
C LYS A 282 -8.48 -4.35 0.47
N GLN A 283 -8.37 -5.64 0.74
CA GLN A 283 -8.82 -6.69 -0.15
C GLN A 283 -9.27 -7.90 0.66
N ILE A 284 -10.28 -8.59 0.15
CA ILE A 284 -10.84 -9.85 0.64
C ILE A 284 -10.69 -10.87 -0.48
N VAL A 285 -10.26 -12.09 -0.16
CA VAL A 285 -10.31 -13.22 -1.09
C VAL A 285 -10.94 -14.41 -0.39
N LYS A 286 -12.04 -14.92 -0.95
CA LYS A 286 -12.71 -16.10 -0.40
C LYS A 286 -12.11 -17.36 -1.01
N SER A 287 -11.89 -18.37 -0.18
CA SER A 287 -11.38 -19.65 -0.65
C SER A 287 -11.95 -20.81 0.15
N SER A 288 -11.92 -22.00 -0.45
CA SER A 288 -12.18 -23.26 0.24
C SER A 288 -11.07 -24.24 -0.10
N ILE A 289 -10.53 -24.93 0.90
CA ILE A 289 -9.55 -25.99 0.70
C ILE A 289 -9.83 -27.16 1.64
N ALA A 290 -9.78 -28.38 1.12
CA ALA A 290 -10.10 -29.60 1.88
C ALA A 290 -11.40 -29.45 2.71
N ASN A 291 -12.47 -28.92 2.10
CA ASN A 291 -13.77 -28.61 2.72
C ASN A 291 -13.76 -27.59 3.87
N THR A 292 -12.64 -26.94 4.13
CA THR A 292 -12.51 -25.86 5.10
C THR A 292 -12.71 -24.52 4.41
N GLN A 293 -13.72 -23.76 4.87
CA GLN A 293 -13.95 -22.38 4.43
C GLN A 293 -12.85 -21.48 5.00
N GLN A 294 -12.22 -20.71 4.13
CA GLN A 294 -11.19 -19.73 4.48
C GLN A 294 -11.54 -18.36 3.89
N LEU A 295 -11.14 -17.30 4.59
CA LEU A 295 -11.24 -15.92 4.13
C LEU A 295 -9.87 -15.27 4.32
N PHE A 296 -9.32 -14.69 3.27
CA PHE A 296 -8.07 -13.96 3.33
C PHE A 296 -8.36 -12.47 3.30
N THR A 297 -7.67 -11.70 4.10
CA THR A 297 -7.73 -10.23 4.04
C THR A 297 -6.33 -9.65 3.95
N SER A 298 -6.14 -8.63 3.13
CA SER A 298 -4.95 -7.79 3.21
C SER A 298 -5.27 -6.49 3.94
N THR A 299 -4.32 -6.00 4.73
CA THR A 299 -4.23 -4.59 5.08
C THR A 299 -3.14 -3.94 4.23
N LYS A 300 -2.78 -2.70 4.56
CA LYS A 300 -1.55 -2.10 4.04
C LYS A 300 -0.32 -2.98 4.30
N THR A 301 -0.31 -3.74 5.39
CA THR A 301 0.93 -4.28 5.93
C THR A 301 0.99 -5.78 6.14
N GLN A 302 -0.14 -6.46 6.16
CA GLN A 302 -0.20 -7.89 6.43
C GLN A 302 -1.27 -8.58 5.60
N ILE A 303 -1.12 -9.90 5.45
CA ILE A 303 -2.20 -10.78 4.98
C ILE A 303 -2.57 -11.69 6.14
N ASP A 304 -3.85 -11.70 6.49
CA ASP A 304 -4.45 -12.56 7.49
C ASP A 304 -5.35 -13.60 6.83
N MET A 305 -5.42 -14.78 7.43
CA MET A 305 -6.35 -15.85 7.07
C MET A 305 -7.27 -16.13 8.24
N PHE A 306 -8.56 -16.20 7.94
CA PHE A 306 -9.62 -16.57 8.86
C PHE A 306 -10.18 -17.94 8.47
N SER A 307 -10.47 -18.77 9.46
CA SER A 307 -11.05 -20.09 9.27
C SER A 307 -12.14 -20.38 10.29
N TRP A 308 -13.11 -21.21 9.88
CA TRP A 308 -14.27 -21.61 10.69
C TRP A 308 -14.26 -23.12 10.93
N PRO A 309 -13.48 -23.64 11.89
CA PRO A 309 -13.40 -25.07 12.16
C PRO A 309 -14.62 -25.62 12.94
N GLY A 310 -15.83 -25.14 12.67
CA GLY A 310 -17.07 -25.53 13.37
C GLY A 310 -17.35 -24.70 14.63
N SER A 311 -17.60 -25.36 15.77
CA SER A 311 -18.08 -24.70 17.00
C SER A 311 -17.05 -23.85 17.73
N ASN A 312 -15.78 -23.84 17.31
CA ASN A 312 -14.67 -23.16 17.98
C ASN A 312 -14.51 -21.67 17.61
N GLY A 313 -15.53 -21.07 16.97
CA GLY A 313 -15.49 -19.68 16.53
C GLY A 313 -14.50 -19.41 15.39
N VAL A 314 -14.33 -18.13 15.06
CA VAL A 314 -13.42 -17.69 13.99
C VAL A 314 -11.98 -17.72 14.47
N GLN A 315 -11.11 -18.42 13.74
CA GLN A 315 -9.68 -18.51 14.03
C GLN A 315 -8.89 -17.62 13.05
N LYS A 316 -8.14 -16.63 13.56
CA LYS A 316 -7.24 -15.79 12.77
C LYS A 316 -5.83 -16.36 12.80
N LYS A 317 -5.17 -16.38 11.64
CA LYS A 317 -3.74 -16.59 11.51
C LYS A 317 -3.16 -15.50 10.62
N THR A 318 -2.21 -14.71 11.15
CA THR A 318 -1.41 -13.82 10.31
C THR A 318 -0.47 -14.67 9.46
N ILE A 319 -0.66 -14.58 8.16
CA ILE A 319 0.04 -15.42 7.17
C ILE A 319 1.37 -14.78 6.79
N LEU A 320 1.40 -13.45 6.64
CA LEU A 320 2.63 -12.71 6.42
C LEU A 320 2.51 -11.25 6.85
N TYR A 321 3.65 -10.66 7.18
CA TYR A 321 3.87 -9.22 7.17
C TYR A 321 4.63 -8.86 5.88
N SER A 322 4.30 -7.74 5.25
CA SER A 322 4.93 -7.37 3.99
C SER A 322 6.44 -7.22 4.19
N PRO A 323 7.25 -7.87 3.34
CA PRO A 323 8.70 -7.81 3.41
C PRO A 323 9.26 -6.50 2.86
N ASP A 324 8.54 -5.78 2.02
CA ASP A 324 8.88 -4.42 1.61
C ASP A 324 7.60 -3.73 1.16
N GLY A 325 7.46 -2.42 1.33
CA GLY A 325 6.27 -1.75 0.79
C GLY A 325 4.93 -2.09 1.45
N GLU A 326 3.92 -1.29 1.14
CA GLU A 326 2.54 -1.66 1.32
C GLU A 326 2.17 -2.77 0.34
N ILE A 327 1.30 -3.66 0.80
CA ILE A 327 0.64 -4.64 -0.07
C ILE A 327 -0.31 -3.87 -0.98
N LYS A 328 -0.14 -4.03 -2.29
CA LYS A 328 -0.91 -3.39 -3.34
C LYS A 328 -2.13 -4.20 -3.72
N ASP A 329 -1.89 -5.49 -3.92
CA ASP A 329 -2.86 -6.47 -4.38
C ASP A 329 -2.30 -7.86 -4.07
N PHE A 330 -3.16 -8.84 -3.85
CA PHE A 330 -2.77 -10.23 -3.80
C PHE A 330 -3.78 -11.13 -4.50
N THR A 331 -3.27 -12.21 -5.05
CA THR A 331 -4.09 -13.29 -5.57
C THR A 331 -3.72 -14.57 -4.86
N LYS A 332 -4.73 -15.39 -4.61
CA LYS A 332 -4.61 -16.64 -3.90
C LYS A 332 -5.20 -17.74 -4.76
N ILE A 333 -4.47 -18.84 -4.89
CA ILE A 333 -4.88 -20.00 -5.68
C ILE A 333 -4.76 -21.29 -4.88
N ASN A 334 -5.62 -22.26 -5.20
CA ASN A 334 -5.46 -23.65 -4.80
C ASN A 334 -4.72 -24.38 -5.93
N GLU A 335 -3.67 -25.09 -5.57
CA GLU A 335 -2.98 -25.97 -6.51
C GLU A 335 -3.81 -27.24 -6.78
N ARG A 336 -3.46 -27.94 -7.85
CA ARG A 336 -4.22 -29.12 -8.34
C ARG A 336 -4.25 -30.30 -7.36
N ASP A 337 -3.31 -30.35 -6.42
CA ASP A 337 -3.26 -31.38 -5.38
C ASP A 337 -4.37 -31.23 -4.32
N GLY A 338 -5.11 -30.11 -4.34
CA GLY A 338 -6.23 -29.84 -3.43
C GLY A 338 -5.83 -29.52 -1.99
N VAL A 339 -4.52 -29.44 -1.69
CA VAL A 339 -3.98 -29.20 -0.34
C VAL A 339 -2.94 -28.08 -0.31
N THR A 340 -2.29 -27.79 -1.43
CA THR A 340 -1.33 -26.71 -1.56
C THR A 340 -2.03 -25.42 -1.99
N GLN A 341 -1.63 -24.33 -1.36
CA GLN A 341 -2.10 -22.98 -1.63
C GLN A 341 -0.92 -22.10 -1.99
N THR A 342 -1.08 -21.29 -3.03
CA THR A 342 -0.08 -20.29 -3.40
C THR A 342 -0.71 -18.90 -3.30
N ILE A 343 0.01 -17.99 -2.67
CA ILE A 343 -0.32 -16.56 -2.63
C ILE A 343 0.77 -15.84 -3.43
N TYR A 344 0.35 -15.10 -4.46
CA TYR A 344 1.18 -14.06 -5.04
C TYR A 344 0.68 -12.73 -4.50
N PHE A 345 1.59 -11.88 -4.05
CA PHE A 345 1.23 -10.55 -3.59
C PHE A 345 2.21 -9.52 -4.13
N ALA A 346 1.67 -8.41 -4.58
CA ALA A 346 2.43 -7.25 -5.00
C ALA A 346 2.60 -6.31 -3.83
N THR A 347 3.81 -5.80 -3.70
CA THR A 347 4.12 -4.67 -2.84
C THR A 347 4.40 -3.45 -3.68
N THR A 348 4.74 -2.33 -3.04
CA THR A 348 5.19 -1.14 -3.78
C THR A 348 6.45 -1.37 -4.62
N ASN A 349 7.30 -2.35 -4.28
CA ASN A 349 8.61 -2.51 -4.91
C ASN A 349 8.82 -3.86 -5.64
N ALA A 350 7.97 -4.86 -5.39
CA ALA A 350 8.19 -6.20 -5.92
C ALA A 350 6.92 -7.05 -5.93
N VAL A 351 6.98 -8.19 -6.61
CA VAL A 351 6.01 -9.29 -6.43
C VAL A 351 6.70 -10.41 -5.67
N TYR A 352 5.98 -10.97 -4.72
CA TYR A 352 6.39 -12.10 -3.91
C TYR A 352 5.45 -13.28 -4.11
N LYS A 353 6.01 -14.47 -3.97
CA LYS A 353 5.28 -15.74 -3.94
C LYS A 353 5.44 -16.36 -2.56
N MET A 354 4.38 -16.94 -2.04
CA MET A 354 4.41 -17.75 -0.85
C MET A 354 3.55 -18.99 -1.04
N GLN A 355 4.05 -20.14 -0.59
CA GLN A 355 3.32 -21.40 -0.70
C GLN A 355 3.09 -21.98 0.69
N GLY A 356 1.94 -22.64 0.85
CA GLY A 356 1.60 -23.34 2.07
C GLY A 356 0.84 -24.62 1.78
N VAL A 357 0.98 -25.59 2.68
CA VAL A 357 0.14 -26.80 2.67
C VAL A 357 -0.91 -26.63 3.75
N ASN A 358 -2.18 -26.77 3.38
CA ASN A 358 -3.33 -26.42 4.20
C ASN A 358 -3.20 -24.98 4.73
N SER A 359 -3.11 -24.81 6.04
CA SER A 359 -3.02 -23.50 6.70
C SER A 359 -1.60 -23.06 7.04
N ASN A 360 -0.57 -23.80 6.62
CA ASN A 360 0.83 -23.56 7.00
C ASN A 360 1.64 -23.03 5.81
N PHE A 361 1.84 -21.72 5.78
CA PHE A 361 2.61 -21.01 4.76
C PHE A 361 4.09 -20.91 5.13
N GLY A 362 4.97 -21.03 4.13
CA GLY A 362 6.40 -20.77 4.24
C GLY A 362 6.74 -19.28 4.22
N GLN A 363 8.01 -18.94 4.07
CA GLN A 363 8.44 -17.54 3.94
C GLN A 363 8.15 -16.99 2.54
N PRO A 364 7.88 -15.68 2.40
CA PRO A 364 7.68 -15.05 1.10
C PRO A 364 9.00 -15.00 0.32
N ILE A 365 8.94 -15.36 -0.96
CA ILE A 365 10.07 -15.37 -1.89
C ILE A 365 9.83 -14.27 -2.91
N LYS A 366 10.79 -13.35 -3.08
CA LYS A 366 10.73 -12.32 -4.12
C LYS A 366 10.83 -12.98 -5.50
N VAL A 367 9.81 -12.83 -6.33
CA VAL A 367 9.77 -13.41 -7.68
C VAL A 367 9.99 -12.36 -8.78
N LEU A 368 9.70 -11.08 -8.51
CA LEU A 368 9.87 -10.00 -9.48
C LEU A 368 10.26 -8.70 -8.77
N SER A 369 11.27 -8.00 -9.29
CA SER A 369 11.58 -6.63 -8.89
C SER A 369 10.91 -5.66 -9.88
N LYS A 370 9.80 -5.06 -9.48
CA LYS A 370 9.04 -4.09 -10.28
C LYS A 370 8.36 -3.11 -9.33
N GLU A 371 8.65 -1.83 -9.51
CA GLU A 371 8.07 -0.77 -8.68
C GLU A 371 6.72 -0.29 -9.21
N ASN A 372 5.97 0.39 -8.35
CA ASN A 372 4.73 1.09 -8.70
C ASN A 372 3.63 0.17 -9.25
N ILE A 373 3.55 -1.04 -8.70
CA ILE A 373 2.51 -2.02 -9.03
C ILE A 373 1.18 -1.56 -8.43
N LYS A 374 0.10 -1.78 -9.17
CA LYS A 374 -1.29 -1.52 -8.77
C LYS A 374 -2.08 -2.81 -8.58
N LYS A 375 -1.94 -3.75 -9.52
CA LYS A 375 -2.70 -5.00 -9.58
C LYS A 375 -1.84 -6.12 -10.16
N ILE A 376 -2.06 -7.34 -9.71
CA ILE A 376 -1.47 -8.56 -10.26
C ILE A 376 -2.55 -9.60 -10.53
N ILE A 377 -2.36 -10.37 -11.59
CA ILE A 377 -3.22 -11.52 -11.90
C ILE A 377 -2.32 -12.69 -12.22
N TYR A 378 -2.56 -13.81 -11.55
CA TYR A 378 -1.83 -15.05 -11.77
C TYR A 378 -2.71 -16.08 -12.45
N GLU A 379 -2.16 -16.77 -13.44
CA GLU A 379 -2.83 -17.87 -14.15
C GLU A 379 -1.86 -19.04 -14.33
N THR A 380 -2.39 -20.25 -14.23
CA THR A 380 -1.68 -21.48 -14.58
C THR A 380 -2.36 -22.10 -15.80
N ILE A 381 -1.61 -22.29 -16.88
CA ILE A 381 -2.09 -22.94 -18.10
C ILE A 381 -1.27 -24.18 -18.42
N ILE A 382 -1.81 -25.03 -19.30
CA ILE A 382 -1.09 -26.19 -19.84
C ILE A 382 -0.83 -25.90 -21.31
N GLU A 383 0.44 -25.84 -21.69
CA GLU A 383 0.87 -25.69 -23.08
C GLU A 383 1.80 -26.86 -23.42
N ASN A 384 1.48 -27.62 -24.47
CA ASN A 384 2.28 -28.78 -24.91
C ASN A 384 2.59 -29.80 -23.79
N ASN A 385 1.60 -30.11 -22.94
CA ASN A 385 1.72 -30.97 -21.75
C ASN A 385 2.66 -30.45 -20.66
N GLU A 386 3.10 -29.20 -20.73
CA GLU A 386 3.88 -28.54 -19.68
C GLU A 386 3.05 -27.48 -18.97
N THR A 387 3.27 -27.33 -17.67
CA THR A 387 2.67 -26.26 -16.88
C THR A 387 3.41 -24.96 -17.17
N VAL A 388 2.67 -23.96 -17.66
CA VAL A 388 3.16 -22.59 -17.85
C VAL A 388 2.43 -21.69 -16.88
N PHE A 389 3.21 -20.91 -16.14
CA PHE A 389 2.72 -19.91 -15.22
C PHE A 389 2.78 -18.55 -15.88
N LYS A 390 1.69 -17.79 -15.76
CA LYS A 390 1.61 -16.41 -16.25
C LYS A 390 1.32 -15.47 -15.08
N LEU A 391 2.03 -14.35 -15.06
CA LEU A 391 1.80 -13.26 -14.13
C LEU A 391 1.60 -11.98 -14.92
N TYR A 392 0.40 -11.43 -14.84
CA TYR A 392 0.06 -10.13 -15.38
C TYR A 392 0.27 -9.08 -14.29
N VAL A 393 1.03 -8.03 -14.59
CA VAL A 393 1.34 -6.97 -13.64
C VAL A 393 0.90 -5.65 -14.23
N LEU A 394 -0.02 -4.95 -13.56
CA LEU A 394 -0.36 -3.58 -13.86
C LEU A 394 0.52 -2.65 -13.02
N ALA A 395 1.43 -1.93 -13.66
CA ALA A 395 2.23 -0.89 -13.03
C ALA A 395 1.83 0.51 -13.51
N ASN A 396 2.35 1.57 -12.88
CA ASN A 396 2.10 2.96 -13.31
C ASN A 396 2.49 3.22 -14.78
N ASP A 397 3.54 2.55 -15.25
CA ASP A 397 4.00 2.57 -16.64
C ASP A 397 3.31 1.50 -17.50
N GLY A 398 2.29 0.82 -17.01
CA GLY A 398 1.38 0.01 -17.83
C GLY A 398 1.39 -1.48 -17.54
N PRO A 399 0.66 -2.24 -18.37
CA PRO A 399 0.48 -3.67 -18.20
C PRO A 399 1.65 -4.49 -18.77
N TYR A 400 2.09 -5.49 -18.02
CA TYR A 400 3.14 -6.42 -18.38
C TYR A 400 2.64 -7.86 -18.25
N GLU A 401 3.12 -8.73 -19.12
CA GLU A 401 3.02 -10.18 -18.97
C GLU A 401 4.39 -10.77 -18.65
N TYR A 402 4.46 -11.58 -17.61
CA TYR A 402 5.59 -12.41 -17.27
C TYR A 402 5.16 -13.87 -17.36
N TRP A 403 6.10 -14.75 -17.68
CA TRP A 403 5.82 -16.18 -17.78
C TRP A 403 7.04 -17.02 -17.41
N TRP A 404 6.79 -18.23 -16.95
CA TRP A 404 7.81 -19.25 -16.68
C TRP A 404 7.20 -20.65 -16.67
N LYS A 405 8.06 -21.65 -16.72
CA LYS A 405 7.75 -23.07 -16.52
C LYS A 405 8.35 -23.55 -15.21
N ASP A 406 7.96 -24.75 -14.78
CA ASP A 406 8.58 -25.41 -13.64
C ASP A 406 10.11 -25.42 -13.76
N SER A 407 10.80 -24.99 -12.69
CA SER A 407 12.27 -24.92 -12.61
C SER A 407 12.97 -23.95 -13.58
N THR A 408 12.24 -23.07 -14.25
CA THR A 408 12.82 -22.01 -15.10
C THR A 408 12.76 -20.64 -14.44
N ALA A 409 13.67 -19.75 -14.83
CA ALA A 409 13.62 -18.36 -14.39
C ALA A 409 12.42 -17.63 -15.00
N ILE A 410 11.87 -16.66 -14.27
CA ILE A 410 10.83 -15.76 -14.79
C ILE A 410 11.35 -15.01 -16.02
N SER A 411 10.50 -14.88 -17.04
CA SER A 411 10.83 -14.09 -18.24
C SER A 411 11.10 -12.63 -17.88
N GLY A 412 11.79 -11.90 -18.76
CA GLY A 412 12.13 -10.48 -18.56
C GLY A 412 10.93 -9.52 -18.53
N GLY A 413 9.71 -10.04 -18.75
CA GLY A 413 8.49 -9.25 -18.86
C GLY A 413 8.29 -8.64 -20.24
N PHE A 414 7.10 -8.83 -20.80
CA PHE A 414 6.69 -8.21 -22.06
C PHE A 414 5.65 -7.13 -21.77
N ARG A 415 5.95 -5.87 -22.10
CA ARG A 415 5.00 -4.76 -21.94
C ARG A 415 3.89 -4.90 -22.99
N LEU A 416 2.67 -5.15 -22.53
CA LEU A 416 1.54 -5.46 -23.39
C LEU A 416 1.14 -4.25 -24.24
N TRP A 417 1.11 -3.06 -23.62
CA TRP A 417 0.81 -1.80 -24.29
C TRP A 417 1.35 -0.60 -23.49
N ASN A 418 1.65 0.52 -24.15
CA ASN A 418 2.03 1.79 -23.54
C ASN A 418 0.80 2.54 -22.99
N ILE A 419 0.23 2.01 -21.91
CA ILE A 419 -0.90 2.63 -21.19
C ILE A 419 -0.38 3.13 -19.85
N THR A 420 -0.51 4.42 -19.57
CA THR A 420 -0.11 5.01 -18.28
C THR A 420 -1.34 5.43 -17.49
N ASN A 421 -1.19 5.63 -16.18
CA ASN A 421 -2.28 6.03 -15.29
C ASN A 421 -3.46 5.06 -15.24
N ALA A 422 -3.24 3.78 -15.54
CA ALA A 422 -4.28 2.77 -15.45
C ALA A 422 -4.87 2.67 -14.03
N VAL A 423 -6.17 2.49 -13.91
CA VAL A 423 -6.90 2.35 -12.64
C VAL A 423 -7.16 0.89 -12.30
N ASP A 424 -7.44 0.07 -13.31
CA ASP A 424 -7.74 -1.35 -13.13
C ASP A 424 -7.35 -2.21 -14.34
N MET A 425 -7.23 -3.52 -14.14
CA MET A 425 -6.94 -4.53 -15.15
C MET A 425 -7.72 -5.82 -14.89
N VAL A 426 -8.26 -6.41 -15.97
CA VAL A 426 -8.95 -7.70 -15.94
C VAL A 426 -8.33 -8.63 -16.98
N LYS A 427 -8.09 -9.88 -16.59
CA LYS A 427 -7.70 -10.96 -17.50
C LYS A 427 -8.90 -11.88 -17.69
N ALA A 428 -9.23 -12.18 -18.93
CA ALA A 428 -10.31 -13.07 -19.29
C ALA A 428 -9.89 -13.98 -20.46
N LYS A 429 -10.79 -14.91 -20.80
CA LYS A 429 -10.80 -15.55 -22.11
C LYS A 429 -12.01 -15.05 -22.88
N ASP A 430 -11.93 -14.98 -24.20
CA ASP A 430 -13.09 -14.69 -25.05
C ASP A 430 -14.01 -15.92 -25.17
N THR A 431 -15.09 -15.81 -25.94
CA THR A 431 -16.04 -16.93 -26.15
C THR A 431 -15.45 -18.10 -26.95
N LEU A 432 -14.26 -17.95 -27.52
CA LEU A 432 -13.51 -18.98 -28.24
C LEU A 432 -12.35 -19.55 -27.39
N GLY A 433 -12.19 -19.10 -26.15
CA GLY A 433 -11.13 -19.54 -25.24
C GLY A 433 -9.78 -18.82 -25.43
N LEU A 434 -9.72 -17.78 -26.28
CA LEU A 434 -8.51 -17.00 -26.53
C LEU A 434 -8.26 -16.00 -25.41
N ASP A 435 -7.00 -15.78 -25.07
CA ASP A 435 -6.62 -14.87 -23.99
C ASP A 435 -6.89 -13.41 -24.35
N GLU A 436 -7.49 -12.68 -23.40
CA GLU A 436 -7.73 -11.24 -23.49
C GLU A 436 -7.39 -10.53 -22.18
N VAL A 437 -6.77 -9.37 -22.28
CA VAL A 437 -6.51 -8.47 -21.14
C VAL A 437 -7.18 -7.12 -21.42
N TYR A 438 -7.93 -6.64 -20.43
CA TYR A 438 -8.55 -5.33 -20.43
C TYR A 438 -7.84 -4.44 -19.42
N VAL A 439 -7.55 -3.20 -19.81
CA VAL A 439 -6.94 -2.19 -18.93
C VAL A 439 -7.75 -0.92 -19.00
N ALA A 440 -8.18 -0.42 -17.85
CA ALA A 440 -8.88 0.85 -17.73
C ALA A 440 -7.92 1.95 -17.32
N THR A 441 -8.04 3.11 -17.95
CA THR A 441 -7.53 4.40 -17.46
C THR A 441 -8.73 5.25 -17.02
N PRO A 442 -8.54 6.42 -16.38
CA PRO A 442 -9.67 7.29 -16.06
C PRO A 442 -10.48 7.77 -17.27
N TYR A 443 -10.03 7.54 -18.51
CA TYR A 443 -10.65 8.11 -19.71
C TYR A 443 -11.03 7.08 -20.78
N GLU A 444 -10.41 5.89 -20.75
CA GLU A 444 -10.49 4.91 -21.83
C GLU A 444 -10.26 3.49 -21.30
N VAL A 445 -10.97 2.51 -21.88
CA VAL A 445 -10.67 1.08 -21.72
C VAL A 445 -10.00 0.52 -22.97
N TYR A 446 -8.95 -0.26 -22.77
CA TYR A 446 -8.13 -0.89 -23.80
C TYR A 446 -8.27 -2.41 -23.72
N ARG A 447 -8.34 -3.09 -24.87
CA ARG A 447 -8.31 -4.54 -25.00
C ARG A 447 -7.06 -5.00 -25.73
N MET A 448 -6.39 -6.01 -25.17
CA MET A 448 -5.34 -6.78 -25.82
C MET A 448 -5.80 -8.22 -25.98
N LYS A 449 -5.77 -8.77 -27.20
CA LYS A 449 -6.22 -10.13 -27.51
C LYS A 449 -5.11 -10.92 -28.19
N TRP A 450 -4.93 -12.18 -27.78
CA TRP A 450 -3.97 -13.11 -28.38
C TRP A 450 -4.69 -14.00 -29.40
N PRO A 451 -4.60 -13.70 -30.70
CA PRO A 451 -5.14 -14.60 -31.72
C PRO A 451 -4.33 -15.90 -31.79
N VAL A 452 -4.95 -16.96 -32.32
CA VAL A 452 -4.26 -18.25 -32.59
C VAL A 452 -3.06 -18.03 -33.51
N ASN A 453 -3.22 -17.15 -34.52
CA ASN A 453 -2.19 -16.79 -35.48
C ASN A 453 -2.05 -15.26 -35.52
N GLY A 454 -0.82 -14.77 -35.42
CA GLY A 454 -0.49 -13.35 -35.59
C GLY A 454 -0.04 -12.65 -34.30
N SER A 455 0.17 -11.34 -34.40
CA SER A 455 0.55 -10.48 -33.27
C SER A 455 -0.66 -10.13 -32.41
N ILE A 456 -0.42 -9.82 -31.14
CA ILE A 456 -1.43 -9.31 -30.20
C ILE A 456 -2.23 -8.16 -30.82
N GLU A 457 -3.55 -8.35 -30.90
CA GLU A 457 -4.51 -7.35 -31.34
C GLU A 457 -4.72 -6.34 -30.21
N ARG A 458 -4.75 -5.05 -30.57
CA ARG A 458 -4.84 -3.93 -29.62
C ARG A 458 -5.93 -2.97 -30.06
N ILE A 459 -6.98 -2.84 -29.27
CA ILE A 459 -8.13 -2.00 -29.60
C ILE A 459 -8.54 -1.13 -28.40
N LYS A 460 -8.94 0.10 -28.67
CA LYS A 460 -9.67 0.95 -27.71
C LYS A 460 -11.14 0.53 -27.74
N VAL A 461 -11.68 0.13 -26.59
CA VAL A 461 -13.07 -0.33 -26.50
C VAL A 461 -14.01 0.86 -26.64
N LEU A 462 -14.03 1.75 -25.65
CA LEU A 462 -14.83 2.99 -25.66
C LEU A 462 -14.18 4.06 -24.78
N PRO A 463 -14.34 5.36 -25.12
CA PRO A 463 -13.98 6.47 -24.23
C PRO A 463 -15.05 6.67 -23.15
N MET A 464 -14.63 6.86 -21.91
CA MET A 464 -15.51 7.11 -20.77
C MET A 464 -14.76 7.87 -19.67
N ASN A 465 -15.40 8.86 -19.05
CA ASN A 465 -14.73 9.71 -18.06
C ASN A 465 -14.85 9.14 -16.64
N LYS A 466 -13.75 9.28 -15.90
CA LYS A 466 -13.59 8.93 -14.48
C LYS A 466 -13.87 7.46 -14.17
N ILE A 467 -13.33 6.57 -15.00
CA ILE A 467 -13.39 5.13 -14.75
C ILE A 467 -12.67 4.81 -13.44
N VAL A 468 -13.26 3.93 -12.63
CA VAL A 468 -12.70 3.46 -11.36
C VAL A 468 -12.48 1.95 -11.32
N ASP A 469 -13.28 1.18 -12.05
CA ASP A 469 -13.19 -0.29 -12.09
C ASP A 469 -13.80 -0.87 -13.37
N ILE A 470 -13.41 -2.09 -13.74
CA ILE A 470 -13.94 -2.82 -14.90
C ILE A 470 -14.13 -4.31 -14.57
N GLU A 471 -15.12 -4.96 -15.19
CA GLU A 471 -15.36 -6.41 -15.03
C GLU A 471 -15.77 -7.04 -16.37
N LYS A 472 -15.30 -8.26 -16.66
CA LYS A 472 -15.48 -8.93 -17.97
C LYS A 472 -16.24 -10.24 -17.82
N GLN A 473 -17.26 -10.42 -18.67
CA GLN A 473 -18.05 -11.65 -18.72
C GLN A 473 -18.26 -12.15 -20.14
N ASN A 474 -18.37 -13.49 -20.28
CA ASN A 474 -18.90 -14.14 -21.47
C ASN A 474 -20.25 -14.79 -21.17
N LEU A 475 -21.16 -14.71 -22.13
CA LEU A 475 -22.44 -15.40 -22.14
C LEU A 475 -22.35 -16.68 -22.98
N THR A 476 -23.22 -17.64 -22.66
CA THR A 476 -23.31 -18.93 -23.37
C THR A 476 -23.81 -18.78 -24.81
N ASP A 477 -24.47 -17.67 -25.15
CA ASP A 477 -24.93 -17.36 -26.50
C ASP A 477 -23.84 -16.73 -27.40
N GLY A 478 -22.60 -16.66 -26.90
CA GLY A 478 -21.48 -16.04 -27.60
C GLY A 478 -21.41 -14.51 -27.48
N THR A 479 -22.26 -13.90 -26.66
CA THR A 479 -22.18 -12.47 -26.33
C THR A 479 -21.11 -12.23 -25.27
N GLU A 480 -20.34 -11.18 -25.46
CA GLU A 480 -19.34 -10.70 -24.52
C GLU A 480 -19.80 -9.39 -23.89
N LEU A 481 -19.56 -9.24 -22.59
CA LEU A 481 -19.99 -8.08 -21.80
C LEU A 481 -18.80 -7.50 -21.05
N LEU A 482 -18.65 -6.19 -21.11
CA LEU A 482 -17.73 -5.41 -20.29
C LEU A 482 -18.55 -4.45 -19.43
N TYR A 483 -18.41 -4.58 -18.12
CA TYR A 483 -18.93 -3.60 -17.17
C TYR A 483 -17.87 -2.56 -16.89
N THR A 484 -18.27 -1.29 -16.85
CA THR A 484 -17.37 -0.17 -16.55
C THR A 484 -17.99 0.70 -15.48
N ALA A 485 -17.31 0.79 -14.35
CA ALA A 485 -17.70 1.67 -13.27
C ALA A 485 -16.99 3.01 -13.39
N THR A 486 -17.74 4.08 -13.15
CA THR A 486 -17.24 5.46 -13.05
C THR A 486 -17.47 6.00 -11.64
N ASP A 487 -17.02 7.22 -11.38
CA ASP A 487 -17.24 7.87 -10.10
C ASP A 487 -18.73 8.11 -9.75
N ASN A 488 -19.64 8.00 -10.72
CA ASN A 488 -21.07 8.31 -10.53
C ASN A 488 -22.06 7.37 -11.25
N ALA A 489 -21.61 6.34 -11.97
CA ALA A 489 -22.48 5.41 -12.68
C ALA A 489 -21.78 4.10 -13.05
N VAL A 490 -22.57 3.08 -13.34
CA VAL A 490 -22.12 1.79 -13.90
C VAL A 490 -22.74 1.59 -15.27
N TYR A 491 -21.91 1.15 -16.21
CA TYR A 491 -22.28 0.97 -17.61
C TYR A 491 -21.99 -0.46 -18.07
N GLU A 492 -22.76 -0.92 -19.05
CA GLU A 492 -22.54 -2.16 -19.78
C GLU A 492 -22.22 -1.85 -21.24
N THR A 493 -21.17 -2.50 -21.76
CA THR A 493 -20.85 -2.55 -23.19
C THR A 493 -20.86 -3.99 -23.62
N TRP A 494 -21.45 -4.29 -24.77
CA TRP A 494 -21.56 -5.65 -25.27
C TRP A 494 -21.13 -5.77 -26.73
N TRP A 495 -20.71 -6.96 -27.11
CA TRP A 495 -20.42 -7.31 -28.50
C TRP A 495 -20.52 -8.82 -28.69
N ARG A 496 -20.52 -9.25 -29.94
CA ARG A 496 -20.29 -10.63 -30.36
C ARG A 496 -19.04 -10.72 -31.22
N GLN A 497 -18.56 -11.94 -31.45
CA GLN A 497 -17.42 -12.18 -32.35
C GLN A 497 -17.62 -11.46 -33.69
N ASN A 498 -16.58 -10.75 -34.14
CA ASN A 498 -16.55 -9.97 -35.38
C ASN A 498 -17.59 -8.84 -35.51
N SER A 499 -18.17 -8.37 -34.39
CA SER A 499 -19.06 -7.21 -34.37
C SER A 499 -18.38 -5.97 -33.76
N LYS A 500 -18.93 -4.79 -34.03
CA LYS A 500 -18.53 -3.56 -33.34
C LYS A 500 -19.04 -3.60 -31.90
N PHE A 501 -18.32 -2.95 -30.99
CA PHE A 501 -18.81 -2.67 -29.65
C PHE A 501 -20.13 -1.89 -29.72
N SER A 502 -21.08 -2.26 -28.87
CA SER A 502 -22.29 -1.47 -28.67
C SER A 502 -21.99 -0.13 -27.99
N ASN A 503 -22.96 0.77 -27.98
CA ASN A 503 -22.86 1.95 -27.12
C ASN A 503 -22.95 1.52 -25.65
N ALA A 504 -22.22 2.21 -24.77
CA ALA A 504 -22.29 1.97 -23.33
C ALA A 504 -23.70 2.31 -22.80
N ALA A 505 -24.41 1.31 -22.31
CA ALA A 505 -25.72 1.44 -21.68
C ALA A 505 -25.55 1.65 -20.18
N GLN A 506 -26.11 2.73 -19.63
CA GLN A 506 -26.06 2.96 -18.19
C GLN A 506 -27.00 1.99 -17.46
N LEU A 507 -26.46 1.23 -16.51
CA LEU A 507 -27.22 0.29 -15.69
C LEU A 507 -27.67 0.88 -14.36
N ALA A 508 -26.81 1.71 -13.74
CA ALA A 508 -27.11 2.35 -12.46
C ALA A 508 -26.39 3.70 -12.32
N THR A 509 -26.94 4.58 -11.48
CA THR A 509 -26.25 5.75 -10.92
C THR A 509 -25.61 5.38 -9.58
N THR A 510 -24.41 5.87 -9.30
CA THR A 510 -23.71 5.75 -8.01
C THR A 510 -23.48 7.13 -7.39
N PRO A 511 -23.45 7.26 -6.06
CA PRO A 511 -23.11 8.54 -5.41
C PRO A 511 -21.68 8.99 -5.76
N SER A 512 -21.53 10.22 -6.27
CA SER A 512 -20.25 10.76 -6.75
C SER A 512 -19.11 10.66 -5.74
N GLY A 513 -17.94 10.19 -6.17
CA GLY A 513 -16.68 10.28 -5.41
C GLY A 513 -16.40 9.12 -4.45
N ARG A 514 -17.12 7.99 -4.58
CA ARG A 514 -16.92 6.80 -3.73
C ARG A 514 -16.36 5.66 -4.57
N LYS A 515 -15.12 5.28 -4.25
CA LYS A 515 -14.20 4.48 -5.08
C LYS A 515 -14.55 3.02 -5.32
N ASN A 516 -15.65 2.52 -4.79
CA ASN A 516 -15.74 1.09 -4.53
C ASN A 516 -16.91 0.46 -5.25
N VAL A 517 -17.03 0.77 -6.53
CA VAL A 517 -17.81 -0.11 -7.39
C VAL A 517 -16.88 -1.26 -7.72
N ALA A 518 -16.95 -2.31 -6.94
CA ALA A 518 -16.50 -3.61 -7.39
C ALA A 518 -17.73 -4.34 -7.91
N ILE A 519 -17.56 -4.88 -9.10
CA ILE A 519 -18.62 -5.50 -9.87
C ILE A 519 -18.34 -6.99 -9.88
N GLU A 520 -19.27 -7.77 -9.37
CA GLU A 520 -19.21 -9.21 -9.56
C GLU A 520 -20.49 -9.70 -10.19
N LYS A 521 -20.38 -10.65 -11.11
CA LYS A 521 -21.53 -11.17 -11.85
C LYS A 521 -21.73 -12.65 -11.62
N ASN A 522 -22.99 -13.03 -11.43
CA ASN A 522 -23.44 -14.41 -11.53
C ASN A 522 -24.58 -14.51 -12.56
N ILE A 523 -24.69 -15.67 -13.22
CA ILE A 523 -25.82 -16.01 -14.09
C ILE A 523 -26.45 -17.27 -13.55
N THR A 524 -27.66 -17.15 -13.02
CA THR A 524 -28.44 -18.29 -12.52
C THR A 524 -29.69 -18.41 -13.37
N ASN A 525 -29.83 -19.50 -14.13
CA ASN A 525 -30.99 -19.78 -14.97
C ASN A 525 -31.38 -18.63 -15.93
N GLY A 526 -30.40 -18.02 -16.59
CA GLY A 526 -30.62 -16.92 -17.55
C GLY A 526 -30.91 -15.56 -16.94
N VAL A 527 -30.89 -15.43 -15.61
CA VAL A 527 -30.95 -14.14 -14.90
C VAL A 527 -29.52 -13.66 -14.65
N HIS A 528 -29.19 -12.50 -15.20
CA HIS A 528 -27.98 -11.76 -14.90
C HIS A 528 -28.10 -11.11 -13.53
N GLN A 529 -27.03 -11.16 -12.72
CA GLN A 529 -26.93 -10.47 -11.44
C GLN A 529 -25.65 -9.67 -11.40
N LEU A 530 -25.71 -8.40 -11.03
CA LEU A 530 -24.57 -7.50 -10.88
C LEU A 530 -24.57 -6.93 -9.46
N TYR A 531 -23.50 -7.16 -8.71
CA TYR A 531 -23.35 -6.57 -7.38
C TYR A 531 -22.58 -5.27 -7.49
N ILE A 532 -23.11 -4.19 -6.91
CA ILE A 532 -22.47 -2.87 -6.88
C ILE A 532 -22.35 -2.48 -5.41
N ALA A 533 -21.11 -2.39 -4.93
CA ALA A 533 -20.85 -1.67 -3.69
C ALA A 533 -20.81 -0.16 -4.00
N ASP A 534 -21.49 0.67 -3.21
CA ASP A 534 -21.37 2.12 -3.35
C ASP A 534 -21.57 2.87 -2.03
N GLY A 535 -20.46 3.32 -1.47
CA GLY A 535 -20.50 3.99 -0.18
C GLY A 535 -20.93 3.04 0.93
N SER A 536 -22.23 3.04 1.26
CA SER A 536 -22.87 2.30 2.36
C SER A 536 -23.85 1.22 1.94
N TYR A 537 -23.93 0.93 0.64
CA TYR A 537 -24.84 -0.08 0.14
C TYR A 537 -24.08 -1.12 -0.66
N VAL A 538 -24.57 -2.35 -0.60
CA VAL A 538 -24.40 -3.31 -1.68
C VAL A 538 -25.76 -3.48 -2.33
N ARG A 539 -25.78 -3.21 -3.62
CA ARG A 539 -26.96 -3.28 -4.48
C ARG A 539 -26.81 -4.46 -5.41
N GLU A 540 -27.89 -5.18 -5.62
CA GLU A 540 -27.99 -6.20 -6.66
C GLU A 540 -28.83 -5.62 -7.78
N LEU A 541 -28.29 -5.65 -8.98
CA LEU A 541 -29.08 -5.45 -10.19
C LEU A 541 -29.32 -6.81 -10.81
N TRP A 542 -30.55 -7.10 -11.21
CA TRP A 542 -30.87 -8.31 -11.95
C TRP A 542 -31.77 -8.05 -13.15
N TRP A 543 -31.49 -8.77 -14.24
CA TRP A 543 -32.24 -8.68 -15.49
C TRP A 543 -32.12 -9.97 -16.30
N GLY A 544 -32.97 -10.15 -17.30
CA GLY A 544 -33.02 -11.37 -18.11
C GLY A 544 -34.43 -11.92 -18.26
N ASN A 545 -34.59 -12.95 -19.09
CA ASN A 545 -35.89 -13.56 -19.41
C ASN A 545 -36.96 -12.55 -19.87
N GLY A 546 -36.56 -11.54 -20.66
CA GLY A 546 -37.44 -10.49 -21.18
C GLY A 546 -37.83 -9.40 -20.19
N LYS A 547 -37.22 -9.37 -18.99
CA LYS A 547 -37.47 -8.33 -17.98
C LYS A 547 -36.41 -7.23 -18.03
N GLU A 548 -36.86 -5.99 -17.79
CA GLU A 548 -35.98 -4.83 -17.61
C GLU A 548 -35.11 -4.97 -16.35
N VAL A 549 -34.06 -4.15 -16.29
CA VAL A 549 -33.15 -4.09 -15.14
C VAL A 549 -33.94 -3.71 -13.89
N THR A 550 -33.90 -4.60 -12.91
CA THR A 550 -34.48 -4.38 -11.59
C THR A 550 -33.34 -4.24 -10.58
N GLU A 551 -33.49 -3.32 -9.64
CA GLU A 551 -32.50 -3.06 -8.59
C GLU A 551 -33.09 -3.37 -7.21
N GLY A 552 -32.28 -3.98 -6.35
CA GLY A 552 -32.60 -4.23 -4.96
C GLY A 552 -31.41 -3.94 -4.06
N ARG A 553 -31.68 -3.47 -2.85
CA ARG A 553 -30.64 -3.28 -1.83
C ARG A 553 -30.50 -4.57 -1.05
N LEU A 554 -29.39 -5.29 -1.24
CA LEU A 554 -29.08 -6.48 -0.46
C LEU A 554 -28.65 -6.11 0.95
N ILE A 555 -27.91 -5.02 1.09
CA ILE A 555 -27.30 -4.60 2.35
C ILE A 555 -27.62 -3.14 2.60
N HIS A 556 -28.20 -2.85 3.78
CA HIS A 556 -28.19 -1.54 4.41
C HIS A 556 -27.40 -1.66 5.72
N ILE A 557 -26.08 -1.58 5.64
CA ILE A 557 -25.25 -1.34 6.82
C ILE A 557 -24.66 0.04 6.59
N SER A 558 -24.80 0.95 7.55
CA SER A 558 -24.33 2.34 7.44
C SER A 558 -22.79 2.44 7.44
N GLN A 559 -22.13 1.79 6.50
CA GLN A 559 -20.69 1.71 6.33
C GLN A 559 -20.31 2.74 5.27
N ASN A 560 -19.97 3.98 5.60
CA ASN A 560 -19.50 4.89 4.55
C ASN A 560 -18.08 4.49 4.13
N GLY A 561 -17.92 3.81 3.00
CA GLY A 561 -16.61 3.55 2.38
C GLY A 561 -16.18 2.08 2.37
N ILE A 562 -17.08 1.17 1.97
CA ILE A 562 -16.76 -0.25 1.69
C ILE A 562 -15.47 -0.33 0.89
N THR A 563 -14.43 -1.03 1.34
CA THR A 563 -13.11 -1.05 0.68
C THR A 563 -12.96 -2.13 -0.38
N ASP A 564 -13.70 -3.23 -0.25
CA ASP A 564 -13.67 -4.35 -1.17
C ASP A 564 -14.93 -5.21 -1.02
N ILE A 565 -15.29 -5.96 -2.07
CA ILE A 565 -16.40 -6.91 -2.12
C ILE A 565 -15.94 -8.22 -2.76
N GLU A 566 -16.45 -9.34 -2.27
CA GLU A 566 -16.15 -10.66 -2.82
C GLU A 566 -17.42 -11.52 -2.75
N LYS A 567 -17.85 -12.08 -3.87
CA LYS A 567 -18.98 -13.02 -3.96
C LYS A 567 -18.45 -14.44 -3.84
N SER A 568 -19.26 -15.29 -3.21
CA SER A 568 -19.05 -16.72 -3.24
C SER A 568 -20.38 -17.46 -3.28
N SER A 569 -20.35 -18.72 -3.72
CA SER A 569 -21.51 -19.61 -3.70
C SER A 569 -21.04 -20.98 -3.24
N ASP A 570 -21.75 -21.59 -2.31
CA ASP A 570 -21.53 -22.97 -1.88
C ASP A 570 -22.48 -23.96 -2.57
N GLY A 571 -23.20 -23.50 -3.60
CA GLY A 571 -24.22 -24.25 -4.34
C GLY A 571 -25.59 -24.27 -3.67
N LYS A 572 -25.70 -23.96 -2.37
CA LYS A 572 -26.96 -23.90 -1.62
C LYS A 572 -27.36 -22.47 -1.26
N TYR A 573 -26.37 -21.66 -0.91
CA TYR A 573 -26.50 -20.27 -0.51
C TYR A 573 -25.57 -19.40 -1.36
N GLN A 574 -26.06 -18.20 -1.62
CA GLN A 574 -25.29 -17.11 -2.21
C GLN A 574 -24.71 -16.29 -1.06
N ASN A 575 -23.42 -16.00 -1.09
CA ASN A 575 -22.74 -15.17 -0.09
C ASN A 575 -22.08 -13.97 -0.76
N VAL A 576 -22.09 -12.82 -0.10
CA VAL A 576 -21.32 -11.61 -0.41
C VAL A 576 -20.56 -11.21 0.85
N TYR A 577 -19.25 -11.04 0.70
CA TYR A 577 -18.37 -10.48 1.71
C TYR A 577 -18.10 -9.02 1.38
N THR A 578 -18.15 -8.16 2.39
CA THR A 578 -17.80 -6.73 2.25
C THR A 578 -16.84 -6.33 3.34
N SER A 579 -15.83 -5.54 2.97
CA SER A 579 -14.95 -4.93 3.95
C SER A 579 -15.27 -3.45 4.14
N TYR A 580 -15.12 -2.95 5.36
CA TYR A 580 -15.13 -1.53 5.66
C TYR A 580 -14.21 -1.29 6.85
N ASP A 581 -13.30 -0.33 6.71
CA ASP A 581 -12.31 -0.04 7.74
C ASP A 581 -11.63 -1.34 8.19
N LYS A 582 -11.72 -1.71 9.47
CA LYS A 582 -11.14 -2.93 10.04
C LYS A 582 -12.07 -4.15 10.05
N PHE A 583 -13.25 -4.05 9.46
CA PHE A 583 -14.30 -5.05 9.58
C PHE A 583 -14.53 -5.79 8.26
N VAL A 584 -14.91 -7.07 8.36
CA VAL A 584 -15.50 -7.82 7.26
C VAL A 584 -16.88 -8.34 7.67
N PHE A 585 -17.85 -8.16 6.78
CA PHE A 585 -19.23 -8.58 6.95
C PHE A 585 -19.56 -9.65 5.92
N GLU A 586 -20.38 -10.62 6.32
CA GLU A 586 -20.95 -11.63 5.45
C GLU A 586 -22.45 -11.38 5.34
N THR A 587 -22.94 -11.36 4.11
CA THR A 587 -24.37 -11.36 3.77
C THR A 587 -24.65 -12.58 2.95
N TRP A 588 -25.65 -13.35 3.34
CA TRP A 588 -25.97 -14.60 2.65
C TRP A 588 -27.46 -14.83 2.49
N TRP A 589 -27.83 -15.46 1.38
CA TRP A 589 -29.23 -15.72 1.05
C TRP A 589 -29.43 -17.03 0.29
N GLY A 590 -30.62 -17.60 0.48
CA GLY A 590 -31.07 -18.83 -0.16
C GLY A 590 -32.39 -19.31 0.47
N ASN A 591 -33.15 -20.15 -0.24
CA ASN A 591 -34.47 -20.64 0.20
C ASN A 591 -35.45 -19.52 0.62
N GLY A 592 -35.41 -18.37 -0.08
CA GLY A 592 -36.30 -17.24 0.16
C GLY A 592 -35.97 -16.39 1.40
N ARG A 593 -34.79 -16.57 2.02
CA ARG A 593 -34.34 -15.75 3.17
C ARG A 593 -33.03 -15.04 2.87
N LEU A 594 -32.96 -13.77 3.28
CA LEU A 594 -31.76 -12.94 3.30
C LEU A 594 -31.31 -12.78 4.76
N ASN A 595 -30.03 -13.04 5.05
CA ASN A 595 -29.47 -12.94 6.37
C ASN A 595 -28.30 -11.96 6.37
N ASN A 596 -28.42 -10.95 7.24
CA ASN A 596 -27.39 -9.97 7.52
C ASN A 596 -26.93 -10.16 8.98
N GLY A 597 -25.64 -10.39 9.18
CA GLY A 597 -25.04 -10.61 10.51
C GLY A 597 -24.18 -9.42 10.98
N PRO A 598 -23.71 -9.46 12.24
CA PRO A 598 -22.61 -8.59 12.68
C PRO A 598 -21.34 -8.91 11.87
N ALA A 599 -20.32 -8.04 11.98
CA ALA A 599 -19.03 -8.30 11.37
C ALA A 599 -18.49 -9.68 11.78
N ILE A 600 -18.16 -10.52 10.80
CA ILE A 600 -17.55 -11.84 11.01
C ILE A 600 -16.05 -11.72 11.31
N VAL A 601 -15.45 -10.57 10.97
CA VAL A 601 -14.06 -10.21 11.30
C VAL A 601 -14.02 -8.77 11.84
N ASP A 602 -13.27 -8.57 12.92
CA ASP A 602 -12.83 -7.26 13.42
C ASP A 602 -11.33 -7.33 13.68
N LEU A 603 -10.54 -6.71 12.80
CA LEU A 603 -9.08 -6.78 12.87
C LEU A 603 -8.47 -6.12 14.11
N SER A 604 -9.23 -5.32 14.88
CA SER A 604 -8.75 -4.74 16.14
C SER A 604 -8.90 -5.64 17.36
N LYS A 605 -9.62 -6.75 17.25
CA LYS A 605 -9.82 -7.72 18.35
C LYS A 605 -8.77 -8.83 18.39
N PHE A 606 -7.83 -8.82 17.45
CA PHE A 606 -6.74 -9.77 17.32
C PHE A 606 -5.41 -9.04 17.29
#